data_AF-K1Y4K1-F1
#
_entry.id   AF-K1Y4K1-F1
#
_cell.length_a   1.000
_cell.length_b   1.000
_cell.length_c   1.000
_cell.angle_alpha   90.00
_cell.angle_beta   90.00
_cell.angle_gamma   90.00
#
_symmetry.space_group_name_H-M   'P 1'
#
loop_
_entity.id
_entity.type
_entity.pdbx_description
1 polymer ?
#
loop_
_entity_poly.entity_id
_entity_poly.type
_entity_poly.pdbx_seq_one_letter_code
_entity_poly.pdbx_strand_id
1 'polypeptide(L)'
;MKSINYLYFALLFVVFTSNSALAQIEVAKSDTIITEQTPIADSQALLPKKYLITQRLLWGEKGLMRNFNRFELTRENRNFEEDIREKMLKAHRYIGYATLAGMVAQGIVGERLYRGQTDLKDLHAGIGAAVNIGYFTTAGLAFFTPPRMGERPTGFSTYKLHKYLSIIHFSSMVATNILSELAEDNPKLKSAHRATAYVAYGSFFVSMVVIHF
;
A
#
# COMPACT_ATOMS: atom_id res chain seq x y z
N MET A 1 11.83 -19.38 25.08
CA MET A 1 12.53 -19.43 23.78
C MET A 1 11.61 -20.02 22.72
N LYS A 2 11.12 -19.19 21.78
CA LYS A 2 10.50 -19.68 20.53
C LYS A 2 11.37 -19.14 19.40
N SER A 3 12.12 -20.01 18.74
CA SER A 3 12.89 -19.67 17.55
C SER A 3 11.91 -19.40 16.39
N ILE A 4 11.58 -18.13 16.18
CA ILE A 4 10.88 -17.70 14.98
C ILE A 4 11.89 -17.78 13.83
N ASN A 5 11.64 -18.67 12.88
CA ASN A 5 12.54 -18.93 11.75
C ASN A 5 12.49 -17.76 10.75
N TYR A 6 13.30 -16.72 11.00
CA TYR A 6 13.50 -15.56 10.12
C TYR A 6 13.89 -15.93 8.67
N LEU A 7 14.38 -17.17 8.46
CA LEU A 7 14.72 -17.72 7.16
C LEU A 7 13.50 -17.81 6.21
N TYR A 8 12.30 -18.12 6.73
CA TYR A 8 11.09 -18.18 5.91
C TYR A 8 10.60 -16.80 5.48
N PHE A 9 10.77 -15.78 6.34
CA PHE A 9 10.45 -14.39 6.01
C PHE A 9 11.45 -13.80 5.00
N ALA A 10 12.74 -14.11 5.15
CA ALA A 10 13.77 -13.72 4.18
C ALA A 10 13.53 -14.36 2.81
N LEU A 11 13.13 -15.65 2.75
CA LEU A 11 12.78 -16.33 1.50
C LEU A 11 11.51 -15.76 0.85
N LEU A 12 10.48 -15.42 1.63
CA LEU A 12 9.28 -14.73 1.12
C LEU A 12 9.60 -13.33 0.61
N PHE A 13 10.53 -12.62 1.24
CA PHE A 13 10.99 -11.29 0.82
C PHE A 13 11.78 -11.34 -0.50
N VAL A 14 12.66 -12.33 -0.68
CA VAL A 14 13.44 -12.52 -1.92
C VAL A 14 12.55 -12.93 -3.09
N VAL A 15 11.53 -13.77 -2.88
CA VAL A 15 10.58 -14.12 -3.96
C VAL A 15 9.73 -12.91 -4.39
N PHE A 16 9.53 -11.92 -3.51
CA PHE A 16 8.77 -10.70 -3.83
C PHE A 16 9.60 -9.64 -4.58
N THR A 17 10.92 -9.62 -4.41
CA THR A 17 11.82 -8.60 -5.02
C THR A 17 12.34 -8.97 -6.42
N SER A 18 12.34 -10.25 -6.81
CA SER A 18 12.92 -10.73 -8.08
C SER A 18 12.21 -10.30 -9.37
N ASN A 19 11.14 -9.50 -9.31
CA ASN A 19 10.40 -9.05 -10.50
C ASN A 19 10.49 -7.54 -10.80
N SER A 20 11.39 -6.80 -10.14
CA SER A 20 11.40 -5.33 -10.21
C SER A 20 12.80 -4.75 -10.39
N ALA A 21 13.54 -5.18 -11.41
CA ALA A 21 14.81 -4.54 -11.75
C ALA A 21 14.98 -4.42 -13.26
N LEU A 22 14.49 -3.31 -13.80
CA LEU A 22 15.10 -2.50 -14.89
C LEU A 22 14.09 -1.45 -15.35
N ALA A 23 14.22 -0.24 -14.84
CA ALA A 23 13.80 0.97 -15.55
C ALA A 23 14.58 2.16 -14.98
N GLN A 24 15.53 2.66 -15.76
CA GLN A 24 16.18 3.94 -15.51
C GLN A 24 15.12 5.06 -15.55
N ILE A 25 15.27 6.01 -14.63
CA ILE A 25 14.43 7.19 -14.51
C ILE A 25 14.93 8.21 -15.55
N GLU A 26 14.13 8.44 -16.59
CA GLU A 26 14.20 9.66 -17.38
C GLU A 26 12.95 10.49 -17.04
N VAL A 27 13.12 11.53 -16.23
CA VAL A 27 12.06 12.49 -15.93
C VAL A 27 11.86 13.37 -17.15
N ALA A 28 11.01 12.93 -18.07
CA ALA A 28 10.49 13.76 -19.14
C ALA A 28 9.18 14.41 -18.68
N LYS A 29 9.26 15.71 -18.42
CA LYS A 29 8.11 16.60 -18.25
C LYS A 29 7.36 16.66 -19.58
N SER A 30 6.18 16.04 -19.66
CA SER A 30 5.28 16.20 -20.80
C SER A 30 3.84 15.99 -20.35
N ASP A 31 3.18 17.11 -20.03
CA ASP A 31 1.73 17.23 -20.04
C ASP A 31 1.25 17.07 -21.49
N THR A 32 1.09 15.84 -21.95
CA THR A 32 0.31 15.56 -23.16
C THR A 32 -0.51 14.31 -22.94
N ILE A 33 -1.82 14.51 -22.92
CA ILE A 33 -2.85 13.47 -22.97
C ILE A 33 -2.59 12.62 -24.23
N ILE A 34 -1.90 11.48 -24.08
CA ILE A 34 -1.99 10.39 -25.04
C ILE A 34 -2.99 9.40 -24.47
N THR A 35 -4.24 9.59 -24.88
CA THR A 35 -5.31 8.61 -24.71
C THR A 35 -4.95 7.39 -25.56
N GLU A 36 -4.22 6.43 -25.00
CA GLU A 36 -4.23 5.07 -25.54
C GLU A 36 -5.66 4.53 -25.36
N GLN A 37 -6.46 4.67 -26.43
CA GLN A 37 -7.84 4.21 -26.47
C GLN A 37 -7.85 2.70 -26.30
N THR A 38 -8.30 2.27 -25.12
CA THR A 38 -8.68 0.88 -24.88
C THR A 38 -9.83 0.54 -25.85
N PRO A 39 -9.78 -0.58 -26.60
CA PRO A 39 -10.83 -0.91 -27.55
C PRO A 39 -12.21 -0.90 -26.87
N ILE A 40 -13.24 -0.36 -27.54
CA ILE A 40 -14.61 -0.19 -27.01
C ILE A 40 -15.16 -1.51 -26.40
N ALA A 41 -14.77 -2.66 -26.95
CA ALA A 41 -15.13 -3.99 -26.46
C ALA A 41 -14.64 -4.29 -25.03
N ASP A 42 -13.49 -3.74 -24.61
CA ASP A 42 -12.94 -3.93 -23.24
C ASP A 42 -13.64 -3.05 -22.19
N SER A 43 -14.31 -1.96 -22.61
CA SER A 43 -15.07 -1.09 -21.71
C SER A 43 -16.38 -1.72 -21.20
N GLN A 44 -16.86 -2.76 -21.89
CA GLN A 44 -18.10 -3.46 -21.55
C GLN A 44 -17.87 -4.66 -20.61
N ALA A 45 -16.62 -5.06 -20.37
CA ALA A 45 -16.28 -6.18 -19.51
C ALA A 45 -16.64 -5.88 -18.04
N LEU A 46 -17.46 -6.76 -17.45
CA LEU A 46 -17.88 -6.65 -16.06
C LEU A 46 -16.73 -6.83 -15.06
N LEU A 47 -15.70 -7.57 -15.46
CA LEU A 47 -14.51 -7.80 -14.66
C LEU A 47 -13.24 -7.60 -15.49
N PRO A 48 -12.13 -7.18 -14.87
CA PRO A 48 -10.86 -7.03 -15.58
C PRO A 48 -10.20 -8.40 -15.78
N LYS A 49 -9.32 -8.52 -16.77
CA LYS A 49 -8.51 -9.73 -17.03
C LYS A 49 -7.46 -9.93 -15.94
N LYS A 50 -7.01 -8.85 -15.29
CA LYS A 50 -5.96 -8.87 -14.26
C LYS A 50 -6.52 -8.43 -12.90
N TYR A 51 -6.34 -9.27 -11.90
CA TYR A 51 -6.75 -9.02 -10.51
C TYR A 51 -5.56 -9.03 -9.55
N LEU A 52 -5.72 -8.36 -8.40
CA LEU A 52 -4.99 -8.77 -7.20
C LEU A 52 -5.56 -10.11 -6.68
N ILE A 53 -4.74 -10.90 -6.00
CA ILE A 53 -5.15 -12.22 -5.49
C ILE A 53 -6.35 -12.10 -4.54
N THR A 54 -6.31 -11.13 -3.62
CA THR A 54 -7.41 -10.79 -2.70
C THR A 54 -8.68 -10.42 -3.44
N GLN A 55 -8.57 -9.62 -4.50
CA GLN A 55 -9.70 -9.21 -5.32
C GLN A 55 -10.31 -10.37 -6.08
N ARG A 56 -9.49 -11.26 -6.63
CA ARG A 56 -9.96 -12.46 -7.31
C ARG A 56 -10.67 -13.42 -6.36
N LEU A 57 -10.12 -13.60 -5.16
CA LEU A 57 -10.68 -14.49 -4.14
C LEU A 57 -12.05 -13.99 -3.63
N LEU A 58 -12.21 -12.68 -3.41
CA LEU A 58 -13.47 -12.13 -2.93
C LEU A 58 -14.45 -11.84 -4.06
N TRP A 59 -14.01 -11.17 -5.12
CA TRP A 59 -14.87 -10.54 -6.13
C TRP A 59 -14.70 -11.11 -7.54
N GLY A 60 -13.88 -12.14 -7.75
CA GLY A 60 -13.75 -12.77 -9.05
C GLY A 60 -15.02 -13.49 -9.50
N GLU A 61 -14.98 -14.13 -10.66
CA GLU A 61 -16.12 -14.90 -11.19
C GLU A 61 -16.59 -16.02 -10.26
N LYS A 62 -15.66 -16.62 -9.52
CA LYS A 62 -15.91 -17.63 -8.48
C LYS A 62 -15.53 -17.12 -7.09
N GLY A 63 -15.57 -15.79 -6.91
CA GLY A 63 -15.19 -15.16 -5.66
C GLY A 63 -16.22 -15.38 -4.55
N LEU A 64 -15.80 -15.29 -3.28
CA LEU A 64 -16.67 -15.51 -2.12
C LEU A 64 -17.93 -14.63 -2.12
N MET A 65 -17.83 -13.41 -2.63
CA MET A 65 -18.97 -12.48 -2.68
C MET A 65 -20.05 -12.94 -3.66
N ARG A 66 -19.73 -13.79 -4.64
CA ARG A 66 -20.70 -14.33 -5.61
C ARG A 66 -21.75 -15.25 -4.98
N ASN A 67 -21.55 -15.66 -3.73
CA ASN A 67 -22.53 -16.46 -2.97
C ASN A 67 -23.72 -15.64 -2.46
N PHE A 68 -23.72 -14.31 -2.63
CA PHE A 68 -24.85 -13.46 -2.27
C PHE A 68 -25.49 -12.89 -3.54
N ASN A 69 -26.83 -12.96 -3.64
CA ASN A 69 -27.58 -12.51 -4.82
C ASN A 69 -27.26 -11.07 -5.24
N ARG A 70 -26.93 -10.19 -4.26
CA ARG A 70 -26.56 -8.78 -4.49
C ARG A 70 -25.22 -8.59 -5.23
N PHE A 71 -24.44 -9.66 -5.39
CA PHE A 71 -23.17 -9.67 -6.10
C PHE A 71 -23.16 -10.74 -7.18
N GLU A 72 -24.31 -11.09 -7.76
CA GLU A 72 -24.29 -11.85 -9.02
C GLU A 72 -23.65 -11.02 -10.14
N LEU A 73 -23.04 -11.68 -11.14
CA LEU A 73 -22.35 -11.01 -12.24
C LEU A 73 -23.30 -10.41 -13.27
N THR A 74 -24.00 -9.36 -12.86
CA THR A 74 -24.82 -8.51 -13.72
C THR A 74 -24.23 -7.11 -13.79
N ARG A 75 -24.62 -6.34 -14.81
CA ARG A 75 -24.16 -4.94 -14.95
C ARG A 75 -24.63 -4.07 -13.78
N GLU A 76 -25.85 -4.28 -13.30
CA GLU A 76 -26.40 -3.54 -12.16
C GLU A 76 -25.60 -3.80 -10.87
N ASN A 77 -25.36 -5.07 -10.53
CA ASN A 77 -24.59 -5.43 -9.33
C ASN A 77 -23.13 -4.97 -9.42
N ARG A 78 -22.54 -5.00 -10.62
CA ARG A 78 -21.18 -4.48 -10.82
C ARG A 78 -21.09 -2.96 -10.68
N ASN A 79 -22.13 -2.21 -11.06
CA ASN A 79 -22.21 -0.78 -10.73
C ASN A 79 -22.25 -0.55 -9.21
N PHE A 80 -22.99 -1.38 -8.47
CA PHE A 80 -23.01 -1.33 -7.01
C PHE A 80 -21.63 -1.65 -6.40
N GLU A 81 -20.93 -2.66 -6.92
CA GLU A 81 -19.55 -2.95 -6.50
C GLU A 81 -18.56 -1.82 -6.83
N GLU A 82 -18.75 -1.07 -7.92
CA GLU A 82 -17.95 0.13 -8.19
C GLU A 82 -18.22 1.25 -7.17
N ASP A 83 -19.46 1.44 -6.70
CA ASP A 83 -19.78 2.38 -5.60
C ASP A 83 -19.10 1.97 -4.28
N ILE A 84 -19.11 0.66 -3.96
CA ILE A 84 -18.34 0.13 -2.82
C ILE A 84 -16.86 0.43 -3.00
N ARG A 85 -16.31 0.17 -4.19
CA ARG A 85 -14.91 0.44 -4.51
C ARG A 85 -14.57 1.92 -4.32
N GLU A 86 -15.41 2.82 -4.82
CA GLU A 86 -15.20 4.26 -4.67
C GLU A 86 -15.14 4.66 -3.19
N LYS A 87 -16.11 4.18 -2.38
CA LYS A 87 -16.15 4.44 -0.94
C LYS A 87 -14.92 3.91 -0.21
N MET A 88 -14.49 2.68 -0.52
CA MET A 88 -13.30 2.08 0.08
C MET A 88 -12.03 2.85 -0.29
N LEU A 89 -11.88 3.27 -1.54
CA LEU A 89 -10.72 4.03 -2.00
C LEU A 89 -10.72 5.47 -1.48
N LYS A 90 -11.90 6.07 -1.31
CA LYS A 90 -12.08 7.37 -0.65
C LYS A 90 -11.65 7.29 0.81
N ALA A 91 -12.07 6.25 1.54
CA ALA A 91 -11.63 5.99 2.91
C ALA A 91 -10.11 5.73 2.98
N HIS A 92 -9.56 4.91 2.08
CA HIS A 92 -8.11 4.66 1.98
C HIS A 92 -7.32 5.97 1.91
N ARG A 93 -7.79 6.93 1.11
CA ARG A 93 -7.15 8.24 0.97
C ARG A 93 -7.23 9.08 2.25
N TYR A 94 -8.42 9.27 2.81
CA TYR A 94 -8.58 10.13 3.98
C TYR A 94 -7.88 9.58 5.22
N ILE A 95 -8.00 8.26 5.48
CA ILE A 95 -7.26 7.61 6.56
C ILE A 95 -5.76 7.65 6.24
N GLY A 96 -5.38 7.57 4.97
CA GLY A 96 -4.01 7.79 4.51
C GLY A 96 -3.48 9.14 4.99
N TYR A 97 -4.17 10.24 4.72
CA TYR A 97 -3.73 11.58 5.16
C TYR A 97 -3.59 11.68 6.69
N ALA A 98 -4.53 11.13 7.45
CA ALA A 98 -4.42 11.06 8.91
C ALA A 98 -3.19 10.24 9.34
N THR A 99 -2.94 9.11 8.68
CA THR A 99 -1.76 8.27 8.92
C THR A 99 -0.46 9.02 8.62
N LEU A 100 -0.40 9.78 7.51
CA LEU A 100 0.76 10.61 7.17
C LEU A 100 1.07 11.62 8.29
N ALA A 101 0.06 12.31 8.81
CA ALA A 101 0.22 13.24 9.93
C ALA A 101 0.75 12.51 11.18
N GLY A 102 0.24 11.32 11.47
CA GLY A 102 0.76 10.45 12.53
C GLY A 102 2.22 10.05 12.32
N MET A 103 2.62 9.70 11.09
CA MET A 103 4.01 9.36 10.76
C MET A 103 4.96 10.55 10.96
N VAL A 104 4.53 11.76 10.60
CA VAL A 104 5.30 12.99 10.87
C VAL A 104 5.48 13.19 12.37
N ALA A 105 4.38 13.10 13.15
CA ALA A 105 4.43 13.24 14.60
C ALA A 105 5.35 12.17 15.23
N GLN A 106 5.20 10.91 14.83
CA GLN A 106 6.04 9.80 15.29
C GLN A 106 7.51 10.03 14.95
N GLY A 107 7.82 10.53 13.76
CA GLY A 107 9.16 10.86 13.32
C GLY A 107 9.81 11.97 14.14
N ILE A 108 9.06 13.04 14.47
CA ILE A 108 9.54 14.14 15.33
C ILE A 108 9.86 13.61 16.74
N VAL A 109 8.94 12.84 17.33
CA VAL A 109 9.15 12.24 18.66
C VAL A 109 10.31 11.23 18.62
N GLY A 110 10.39 10.42 17.57
CA GLY A 110 11.46 9.44 17.36
C GLY A 110 12.85 10.07 17.22
N GLU A 111 12.95 11.23 16.55
CA GLU A 111 14.20 11.99 16.45
C GLU A 111 14.68 12.51 17.82
N ARG A 112 13.74 13.00 18.64
CA ARG A 112 14.06 13.43 20.01
C ARG A 112 14.50 12.27 20.89
N LEU A 113 13.82 11.13 20.78
CA LEU A 113 14.21 9.89 21.44
C LEU A 113 15.61 9.43 21.01
N TYR A 114 15.92 9.49 19.71
CA TYR A 114 17.24 9.15 19.17
C TYR A 114 18.36 10.05 19.73
N ARG A 115 18.03 11.31 20.10
CA ARG A 115 18.95 12.28 20.73
C ARG A 115 19.06 12.14 22.25
N GLY A 116 18.40 11.15 22.85
CA GLY A 116 18.55 10.80 24.26
C GLY A 116 17.38 11.18 25.17
N GLN A 117 16.27 11.71 24.65
CA GLN A 117 15.05 11.98 25.44
C GLN A 117 14.25 10.69 25.63
N THR A 118 14.71 9.83 26.55
CA THR A 118 14.19 8.47 26.75
C THR A 118 12.79 8.43 27.36
N ASP A 119 12.37 9.49 28.04
CA ASP A 119 11.02 9.70 28.56
C ASP A 119 9.94 9.73 27.47
N LEU A 120 10.32 9.98 26.22
CA LEU A 120 9.42 9.97 25.06
C LEU A 120 9.16 8.58 24.47
N LYS A 121 9.76 7.50 25.02
CA LYS A 121 9.63 6.13 24.46
C LYS A 121 8.17 5.70 24.33
N ASP A 122 7.37 5.88 25.37
CA ASP A 122 5.98 5.44 25.38
C ASP A 122 5.12 6.29 24.44
N LEU A 123 5.39 7.59 24.34
CA LEU A 123 4.72 8.45 23.36
C LEU A 123 5.05 8.03 21.93
N HIS A 124 6.32 7.73 21.63
CA HIS A 124 6.73 7.25 20.31
C HIS A 124 6.02 5.93 19.95
N ALA A 125 6.00 4.97 20.90
CA ALA A 125 5.33 3.68 20.72
C ALA A 125 3.80 3.85 20.55
N GLY A 126 3.17 4.72 21.33
CA GLY A 126 1.73 4.99 21.25
C GLY A 126 1.32 5.61 19.91
N ILE A 127 2.07 6.60 19.42
CA ILE A 127 1.83 7.16 18.07
C ILE A 127 2.10 6.08 17.01
N GLY A 128 3.16 5.28 17.17
CA GLY A 128 3.48 4.17 16.28
C GLY A 128 2.37 3.12 16.17
N ALA A 129 1.72 2.77 17.28
CA ALA A 129 0.56 1.89 17.28
C ALA A 129 -0.61 2.50 16.48
N ALA A 130 -0.91 3.78 16.68
CA ALA A 130 -1.96 4.48 15.94
C ALA A 130 -1.64 4.56 14.43
N VAL A 131 -0.39 4.86 14.07
CA VAL A 131 0.10 4.86 12.67
C VAL A 131 -0.06 3.48 12.05
N ASN A 132 0.34 2.41 12.75
CA ASN A 132 0.20 1.05 12.24
C ASN A 132 -1.27 0.66 12.01
N ILE A 133 -2.16 0.99 12.94
CA ILE A 133 -3.61 0.74 12.78
C ILE A 133 -4.13 1.47 11.54
N GLY A 134 -3.82 2.77 11.39
CA GLY A 134 -4.24 3.55 10.22
C GLY A 134 -3.65 3.00 8.92
N TYR A 135 -2.36 2.69 8.92
CA TYR A 135 -1.63 2.17 7.77
C TYR A 135 -2.18 0.81 7.30
N PHE A 136 -2.35 -0.16 8.19
CA PHE A 136 -2.88 -1.48 7.80
C PHE A 136 -4.37 -1.43 7.47
N THR A 137 -5.13 -0.49 8.03
CA THR A 137 -6.51 -0.21 7.62
C THR A 137 -6.55 0.29 6.18
N THR A 138 -5.70 1.26 5.81
CA THR A 138 -5.62 1.76 4.43
C THR A 138 -5.17 0.66 3.47
N ALA A 139 -4.16 -0.13 3.84
CA ALA A 139 -3.73 -1.29 3.04
C ALA A 139 -4.88 -2.29 2.82
N GLY A 140 -5.65 -2.60 3.87
CA GLY A 140 -6.84 -3.45 3.77
C GLY A 140 -7.89 -2.91 2.80
N LEU A 141 -8.23 -1.63 2.91
CA LEU A 141 -9.16 -0.96 1.99
C LEU A 141 -8.70 -1.07 0.53
N ALA A 142 -7.39 -0.93 0.26
CA ALA A 142 -6.85 -1.04 -1.10
C ALA A 142 -6.78 -2.49 -1.62
N PHE A 143 -6.44 -3.47 -0.78
CA PHE A 143 -6.30 -4.86 -1.20
C PHE A 143 -7.62 -5.58 -1.34
N PHE A 144 -8.61 -5.28 -0.50
CA PHE A 144 -9.88 -6.00 -0.47
C PHE A 144 -11.03 -5.29 -1.19
N THR A 145 -10.79 -4.11 -1.76
CA THR A 145 -11.79 -3.41 -2.59
C THR A 145 -12.22 -4.24 -3.81
N PRO A 146 -13.48 -4.16 -4.27
CA PRO A 146 -13.90 -4.73 -5.55
C PRO A 146 -12.98 -4.28 -6.68
N PRO A 147 -12.66 -5.15 -7.66
CA PRO A 147 -11.88 -4.77 -8.84
C PRO A 147 -12.66 -3.76 -9.69
N ARG A 148 -11.93 -2.92 -10.43
CA ARG A 148 -12.53 -1.97 -11.37
C ARG A 148 -13.14 -2.70 -12.57
N MET A 149 -14.28 -2.24 -13.08
CA MET A 149 -14.81 -2.63 -14.41
C MET A 149 -13.90 -2.15 -15.56
N GLY A 150 -13.78 -3.00 -16.58
CA GLY A 150 -12.95 -2.75 -17.76
C GLY A 150 -11.44 -2.71 -17.48
N GLU A 151 -10.67 -2.57 -18.55
CA GLU A 151 -9.21 -2.53 -18.49
C GLU A 151 -8.65 -1.15 -18.17
N ARG A 152 -7.41 -1.13 -17.71
CA ARG A 152 -6.65 0.11 -17.52
C ARG A 152 -5.92 0.47 -18.81
N PRO A 153 -5.75 1.78 -19.11
CA PRO A 153 -4.89 2.21 -20.20
C PRO A 153 -3.48 1.61 -20.09
N THR A 154 -2.89 1.32 -21.24
CA THR A 154 -1.49 0.92 -21.36
C THR A 154 -0.56 2.14 -21.15
N GLY A 155 0.77 1.96 -21.09
CA GLY A 155 1.70 3.08 -20.83
C GLY A 155 1.94 3.47 -19.35
N PHE A 156 2.88 4.39 -19.09
CA PHE A 156 3.19 4.87 -17.74
C PHE A 156 2.05 5.72 -17.18
N SER A 157 1.76 5.59 -15.88
CA SER A 157 0.72 6.37 -15.22
C SER A 157 1.05 6.58 -13.75
N THR A 158 0.46 7.60 -13.15
CA THR A 158 0.49 7.89 -11.71
C THR A 158 0.08 6.68 -10.88
N TYR A 159 -0.89 5.89 -11.37
CA TYR A 159 -1.26 4.62 -10.75
C TYR A 159 -0.14 3.58 -10.77
N LYS A 160 0.54 3.38 -11.91
CA LYS A 160 1.66 2.42 -11.97
C LYS A 160 2.79 2.87 -11.04
N LEU A 161 3.08 4.16 -11.00
CA LEU A 161 4.05 4.73 -10.08
C LEU A 161 3.66 4.47 -8.63
N HIS A 162 2.42 4.74 -8.23
CA HIS A 162 1.92 4.41 -6.90
C HIS A 162 2.03 2.92 -6.61
N LYS A 163 1.71 2.03 -7.57
CA LYS A 163 1.86 0.59 -7.38
C LYS A 163 3.30 0.21 -7.03
N TYR A 164 4.29 0.78 -7.72
CA TYR A 164 5.71 0.55 -7.38
C TYR A 164 6.06 1.12 -6.01
N LEU A 165 5.68 2.38 -5.74
CA LEU A 165 5.91 2.99 -4.43
C LEU A 165 5.20 2.23 -3.30
N SER A 166 4.08 1.57 -3.58
CA SER A 166 3.35 0.75 -2.62
C SER A 166 4.11 -0.48 -2.15
N ILE A 167 4.91 -1.07 -3.04
CA ILE A 167 5.83 -2.14 -2.67
C ILE A 167 6.90 -1.60 -1.72
N ILE A 168 7.43 -0.41 -2.02
CA ILE A 168 8.49 0.23 -1.22
C ILE A 168 7.97 0.65 0.15
N HIS A 169 6.85 1.39 0.22
CA HIS A 169 6.33 1.87 1.50
C HIS A 169 5.80 0.72 2.36
N PHE A 170 5.19 -0.32 1.76
CA PHE A 170 4.73 -1.49 2.51
C PHE A 170 5.87 -2.31 3.09
N SER A 171 6.88 -2.64 2.26
CA SER A 171 8.05 -3.36 2.75
C SER A 171 8.81 -2.58 3.81
N SER A 172 8.95 -1.26 3.64
CA SER A 172 9.63 -0.40 4.60
C SER A 172 8.87 -0.27 5.92
N MET A 173 7.53 -0.20 5.90
CA MET A 173 6.72 -0.22 7.12
C MET A 173 6.88 -1.52 7.90
N VAL A 174 6.83 -2.67 7.21
CA VAL A 174 7.06 -3.98 7.83
C VAL A 174 8.47 -4.06 8.43
N ALA A 175 9.49 -3.65 7.67
CA ALA A 175 10.87 -3.63 8.12
C ALA A 175 11.06 -2.71 9.34
N THR A 176 10.44 -1.53 9.35
CA THR A 176 10.49 -0.57 10.46
C THR A 176 9.97 -1.20 11.75
N ASN A 177 8.83 -1.90 11.68
CA ASN A 177 8.23 -2.58 12.84
C ASN A 177 9.10 -3.74 13.34
N ILE A 178 9.61 -4.58 12.43
CA ILE A 178 10.51 -5.68 12.80
C ILE A 178 11.79 -5.15 13.45
N LEU A 179 12.40 -4.11 12.87
CA LEU A 179 13.62 -3.51 13.40
C LEU A 179 13.38 -2.77 14.71
N SER A 180 12.17 -2.25 14.95
CA SER A 180 11.80 -1.67 16.25
C SER A 180 11.89 -2.71 17.36
N GLU A 181 11.30 -3.88 17.14
CA GLU A 181 11.34 -5.00 18.10
C GLU A 181 12.77 -5.49 18.32
N LEU A 182 13.50 -5.78 17.24
CA LEU A 182 14.87 -6.28 17.34
C LEU A 182 15.84 -5.27 17.96
N ALA A 183 15.55 -3.97 17.87
CA ALA A 183 16.37 -2.92 18.45
C ALA A 183 16.26 -2.83 19.98
N GLU A 184 15.26 -3.48 20.59
CA GLU A 184 15.17 -3.58 22.05
C GLU A 184 16.32 -4.41 22.63
N ASP A 185 16.59 -5.57 22.02
CA ASP A 185 17.68 -6.48 22.41
C ASP A 185 19.02 -6.12 21.74
N ASN A 186 18.98 -5.43 20.59
CA ASN A 186 20.17 -5.07 19.84
C ASN A 186 20.18 -3.57 19.46
N PRO A 187 20.68 -2.69 20.34
CA PRO A 187 20.67 -1.24 20.14
C PRO A 187 21.35 -0.76 18.85
N LYS A 188 22.25 -1.56 18.25
CA LYS A 188 22.88 -1.24 16.96
C LYS A 188 21.87 -1.17 15.81
N LEU A 189 20.70 -1.79 15.94
CA LEU A 189 19.64 -1.79 14.94
C LEU A 189 18.77 -0.52 14.96
N LYS A 190 18.93 0.36 15.96
CA LYS A 190 18.18 1.64 16.02
C LYS A 190 18.42 2.52 14.79
N SER A 191 19.63 2.52 14.25
CA SER A 191 19.96 3.26 13.02
C SER A 191 19.23 2.69 11.80
N ALA A 192 19.13 1.35 11.69
CA ALA A 192 18.40 0.68 10.63
C ALA A 192 16.88 0.89 10.76
N HIS A 193 16.32 0.80 11.97
CA HIS A 193 14.92 1.16 12.25
C HIS A 193 14.62 2.59 11.78
N ARG A 194 15.48 3.56 12.15
CA ARG A 194 15.33 4.96 11.74
C ARG A 194 15.43 5.14 10.21
N ALA A 195 16.39 4.48 9.57
CA ALA A 195 16.54 4.55 8.12
C ALA A 195 15.32 3.99 7.39
N THR A 196 14.82 2.83 7.81
CA THR A 196 13.61 2.22 7.23
C THR A 196 12.36 3.06 7.46
N ALA A 197 12.25 3.73 8.63
CA ALA A 197 11.18 4.66 8.91
C ALA A 197 11.18 5.86 7.94
N TYR A 198 12.35 6.42 7.62
CA TYR A 198 12.45 7.49 6.61
C TYR A 198 12.08 7.03 5.21
N VAL A 199 12.49 5.82 4.81
CA VAL A 199 12.08 5.26 3.51
C VAL A 199 10.58 5.02 3.48
N ALA A 200 9.99 4.49 4.55
CA ALA A 200 8.56 4.29 4.68
C ALA A 200 7.80 5.62 4.54
N TYR A 201 8.18 6.63 5.33
CA TYR A 201 7.59 7.97 5.24
C TYR A 201 7.74 8.58 3.85
N GLY A 202 8.95 8.60 3.30
CA GLY A 202 9.23 9.25 2.02
C GLY A 202 8.47 8.62 0.87
N SER A 203 8.51 7.29 0.75
CA SER A 203 7.78 6.57 -0.30
C SER A 203 6.26 6.65 -0.14
N PHE A 204 5.75 6.67 1.10
CA PHE A 204 4.33 6.89 1.38
C PHE A 204 3.89 8.32 1.04
N PHE A 205 4.68 9.33 1.40
CA PHE A 205 4.42 10.73 1.05
C PHE A 205 4.40 10.94 -0.47
N VAL A 206 5.43 10.46 -1.18
CA VAL A 206 5.47 10.56 -2.64
C VAL A 206 4.28 9.84 -3.27
N SER A 207 3.86 8.70 -2.71
CA SER A 207 2.67 7.97 -3.17
C SER A 207 1.38 8.78 -3.10
N MET A 208 1.27 9.68 -2.12
CA MET A 208 0.14 10.60 -1.99
C MET A 208 0.21 11.76 -2.99
N VAL A 209 1.41 12.29 -3.23
CA VAL A 209 1.61 13.40 -4.16
C VAL A 209 1.33 12.96 -5.60
N VAL A 210 1.86 11.80 -6.01
CA VAL A 210 1.75 11.35 -7.41
C VAL A 210 0.36 10.89 -7.79
N ILE A 211 -0.43 10.44 -6.82
CA ILE A 211 -1.85 10.18 -7.04
C ILE A 211 -2.58 11.53 -7.02
N HIS A 212 -2.66 12.14 -8.21
CA HIS A 212 -3.68 13.14 -8.52
C HIS A 212 -4.96 12.39 -8.93
N PHE A 213 -6.07 12.75 -8.30
CA PHE A 213 -7.41 12.28 -8.63
C PHE A 213 -8.18 13.40 -9.32
#